data_AF-I2K7Q5-F1
#
_entry.id   AF-I2K7Q5-F1
#
_cell.length_a   1.000
_cell.length_b   1.000
_cell.length_c   1.000
_cell.angle_alpha   90.00
_cell.angle_beta   90.00
_cell.angle_gamma   90.00
#
_symmetry.space_group_name_H-M   'P 1'
#
loop_
_entity.id
_entity.type
_entity.pdbx_description
1 polymer ?
#
loop_
_entity_poly.entity_id
_entity_poly.type
_entity_poly.pdbx_seq_one_letter_code
_entity_poly.pdbx_strand_id
1 'polypeptide(L)'
;MKKNYKNKILGMSVAAAMLLGSSVYAGKIIGATPGDTVFDSTQFGYGGWSLDNVVVNITSDSDFSDIIYGDILQASAVYPEMDDTMSFESIISTGGEVRGKLHGKDWPVGEPAGIKVINDDTGTKHGKPSNCIMTTSYLDEYNTGTGESGYLDTTADAGPVPTICSSGFQTHKRFKINLQPTTVNKDLLGKYIAGYGNPVDIVFKLDPNDPDAENVVRYQVFSKINNYTGARLAGYKVEVLKYGLLGVPTTDPNLTLSLGIGEGDIASRDYNIFLPDEFANFAHGLWGPIEEGHFDEIGFFDIDRAYYPSTLGEGNYSIYNTAPLAGDTGSVPGGNYPQLFGDWIHSEWAPYGIFYDDDNDPSTDADLMAFWGVPPGTNLPVDWYKGMADNWAPVDDVDLQQWALNPLYSVGKIEDVLNLGLNYIINVGAKSAIGDTFILRITPYVDSNQTAPIHTTVPPALPVFSSEGNITIVPEPTFTAGTTLRVAVADTDLNTDPTKEENLTVVVKSSLGGEESVLLIERDANSSLFIGSLETETVAIDNNGILAVQDGTVVTAYYTDVRYGADGVEQNLTAETTAEITPVTPPADVINPSSGGGGCTYNPDSKNFDMMFLVMMALGLLYPFRRRFIK
;
A
#
# COMPACT_ATOMS: atom_id res chain seq x y z
N MET A 1 45.96 -37.28 -48.87
CA MET A 1 44.67 -37.76 -49.45
C MET A 1 43.56 -36.90 -48.85
N LYS A 2 43.17 -35.77 -49.45
CA LYS A 2 42.06 -35.62 -50.42
C LYS A 2 40.87 -36.57 -50.18
N LYS A 3 39.77 -36.05 -49.63
CA LYS A 3 38.45 -36.12 -50.26
C LYS A 3 37.50 -35.06 -49.67
N ASN A 4 37.16 -34.10 -50.51
CA ASN A 4 35.97 -33.25 -50.47
C ASN A 4 34.75 -34.07 -50.93
N TYR A 5 33.55 -33.77 -50.42
CA TYR A 5 32.24 -33.66 -51.10
C TYR A 5 31.23 -33.12 -50.07
N LYS A 6 30.89 -31.82 -50.06
CA LYS A 6 29.74 -31.14 -50.73
C LYS A 6 28.33 -31.66 -50.39
N ASN A 7 27.62 -30.82 -49.61
CA ASN A 7 26.21 -30.38 -49.66
C ASN A 7 25.04 -31.38 -49.72
N LYS A 8 24.12 -31.23 -48.76
CA LYS A 8 22.64 -31.03 -48.86
C LYS A 8 22.12 -30.85 -47.42
N ILE A 9 21.70 -29.67 -46.96
CA ILE A 9 20.36 -29.07 -47.15
C ILE A 9 19.27 -30.14 -47.25
N LEU A 10 18.77 -30.60 -46.11
CA LEU A 10 17.36 -30.81 -45.77
C LEU A 10 17.29 -31.36 -44.33
N GLY A 11 16.54 -30.68 -43.47
CA GLY A 11 16.42 -31.02 -42.05
C GLY A 11 15.89 -29.91 -41.15
N MET A 12 15.38 -28.80 -41.72
CA MET A 12 14.34 -28.03 -41.04
C MET A 12 13.08 -28.88 -41.05
N SER A 13 12.69 -29.43 -39.89
CA SER A 13 11.30 -29.74 -39.49
C SER A 13 11.26 -30.76 -38.33
N VAL A 14 11.96 -30.45 -37.23
CA VAL A 14 11.69 -31.10 -35.91
C VAL A 14 11.64 -30.07 -34.78
N ALA A 15 12.32 -28.91 -34.91
CA ALA A 15 12.31 -27.85 -33.91
C ALA A 15 11.06 -26.92 -33.93
N ALA A 16 10.12 -27.10 -34.85
CA ALA A 16 8.91 -26.26 -34.97
C ALA A 16 7.60 -26.99 -34.55
N ALA A 17 7.70 -28.23 -34.07
CA ALA A 17 6.55 -28.99 -33.52
C ALA A 17 6.60 -29.09 -31.97
N MET A 18 7.52 -28.37 -31.31
CA MET A 18 7.61 -28.24 -29.85
C MET A 18 7.01 -26.91 -29.34
N LEU A 19 6.12 -26.28 -30.12
CA LEU A 19 5.58 -24.94 -29.83
C LEU A 19 4.10 -24.87 -29.47
N LEU A 20 3.40 -25.98 -29.23
CA LEU A 20 2.03 -25.97 -28.71
C LEU A 20 1.75 -27.15 -27.76
N GLY A 21 2.75 -27.51 -26.94
CA GLY A 21 2.46 -28.26 -25.73
C GLY A 21 2.03 -27.25 -24.68
N SER A 22 0.74 -27.08 -24.47
CA SER A 22 0.24 -26.63 -23.16
C SER A 22 0.90 -27.55 -22.13
N SER A 23 1.96 -27.07 -21.46
CA SER A 23 2.55 -27.80 -20.36
C SER A 23 1.45 -27.91 -19.33
N VAL A 24 0.92 -29.11 -19.24
CA VAL A 24 -0.17 -29.43 -18.34
C VAL A 24 0.44 -29.36 -16.93
N TYR A 25 0.13 -28.29 -16.21
CA TYR A 25 0.53 -28.13 -14.81
C TYR A 25 -0.45 -28.86 -13.89
N ALA A 26 -0.06 -29.12 -12.65
CA ALA A 26 -0.92 -29.69 -11.63
C ALA A 26 -0.84 -28.92 -10.33
N GLY A 27 -1.94 -28.87 -9.59
CA GLY A 27 -2.09 -27.98 -8.45
C GLY A 27 -2.59 -26.59 -8.85
N LYS A 28 -3.29 -26.45 -9.98
CA LYS A 28 -3.88 -25.16 -10.36
C LYS A 28 -4.99 -24.82 -9.36
N ILE A 29 -4.89 -23.66 -8.73
CA ILE A 29 -5.95 -23.09 -7.89
C ILE A 29 -6.98 -22.43 -8.81
N ILE A 30 -8.27 -22.54 -8.48
CA ILE A 30 -9.35 -21.85 -9.20
C ILE A 30 -9.04 -20.35 -9.23
N GLY A 31 -9.04 -19.74 -10.41
CA GLY A 31 -8.70 -18.33 -10.61
C GLY A 31 -8.83 -17.92 -12.07
N ALA A 32 -8.32 -16.74 -12.41
CA ALA A 32 -8.40 -16.15 -13.74
C ALA A 32 -7.02 -16.05 -14.39
N THR A 33 -7.00 -15.88 -15.70
CA THR A 33 -5.81 -15.60 -16.50
C THR A 33 -5.85 -14.15 -16.99
N PRO A 34 -4.71 -13.42 -17.09
CA PRO A 34 -4.71 -12.10 -17.72
C PRO A 34 -5.32 -12.15 -19.13
N GLY A 35 -6.34 -11.32 -19.36
CA GLY A 35 -7.09 -11.27 -20.61
C GLY A 35 -8.41 -12.05 -20.61
N ASP A 36 -8.73 -12.80 -19.55
CA ASP A 36 -10.09 -13.29 -19.34
C ASP A 36 -11.08 -12.12 -19.28
N THR A 37 -12.27 -12.29 -19.86
CA THR A 37 -13.30 -11.27 -19.85
C THR A 37 -13.76 -10.96 -18.43
N VAL A 38 -13.66 -9.69 -18.04
CA VAL A 38 -14.30 -9.16 -16.84
C VAL A 38 -15.75 -8.84 -17.23
N PHE A 39 -16.74 -9.53 -16.66
CA PHE A 39 -18.15 -9.13 -16.86
C PHE A 39 -18.61 -8.27 -15.69
N ASP A 40 -19.42 -7.24 -15.98
CA ASP A 40 -20.19 -6.44 -15.02
C ASP A 40 -20.64 -7.31 -13.84
N SER A 41 -20.15 -7.00 -12.63
CA SER A 41 -20.45 -7.72 -11.38
C SER A 41 -20.05 -9.21 -11.29
N THR A 42 -19.25 -9.75 -12.21
CA THR A 42 -18.70 -11.11 -12.13
C THR A 42 -17.19 -11.11 -11.95
N GLN A 43 -16.73 -12.16 -11.28
CA GLN A 43 -15.59 -12.06 -10.40
C GLN A 43 -14.25 -12.43 -11.06
N PHE A 44 -13.35 -11.49 -11.32
CA PHE A 44 -12.04 -11.74 -11.93
C PHE A 44 -11.07 -12.39 -10.92
N GLY A 45 -10.84 -13.70 -11.10
CA GLY A 45 -9.91 -14.48 -10.29
C GLY A 45 -10.48 -15.01 -8.97
N TYR A 46 -11.79 -14.92 -8.79
CA TYR A 46 -12.49 -15.44 -7.62
C TYR A 46 -12.70 -16.96 -7.69
N GLY A 47 -13.09 -17.52 -6.55
CA GLY A 47 -13.47 -18.91 -6.43
C GLY A 47 -12.30 -19.82 -6.03
N GLY A 48 -11.06 -19.31 -6.04
CA GLY A 48 -9.90 -19.98 -5.45
C GLY A 48 -9.97 -20.05 -3.94
N TRP A 49 -10.36 -18.96 -3.27
CA TRP A 49 -10.57 -18.98 -1.82
C TRP A 49 -11.90 -19.65 -1.47
N SER A 50 -11.89 -20.57 -0.50
CA SER A 50 -13.10 -21.14 0.08
C SER A 50 -13.67 -20.19 1.12
N LEU A 51 -15.00 -20.04 1.08
CA LEU A 51 -15.75 -19.20 2.01
C LEU A 51 -16.51 -20.03 3.04
N ASP A 52 -16.29 -21.34 3.12
CA ASP A 52 -17.00 -22.23 4.07
C ASP A 52 -16.80 -21.81 5.53
N ASN A 53 -15.69 -21.14 5.85
CA ASN A 53 -15.36 -20.60 7.16
C ASN A 53 -15.29 -19.07 7.19
N VAL A 54 -15.86 -18.40 6.19
CA VAL A 54 -15.75 -16.95 6.00
C VAL A 54 -17.13 -16.32 5.92
N VAL A 55 -17.34 -15.25 6.69
CA VAL A 55 -18.49 -14.37 6.54
C VAL A 55 -18.02 -13.08 5.89
N VAL A 56 -18.60 -12.71 4.75
CA VAL A 56 -18.23 -11.49 4.01
C VAL A 56 -19.29 -10.42 4.26
N ASN A 57 -18.85 -9.30 4.82
CA ASN A 57 -19.65 -8.13 5.09
C ASN A 57 -19.19 -6.96 4.22
N ILE A 58 -20.11 -6.03 3.96
CA ILE A 58 -19.81 -4.66 3.57
C ILE A 58 -19.99 -3.79 4.81
N THR A 59 -19.00 -2.97 5.10
CA THR A 59 -18.93 -2.09 6.27
C THR A 59 -18.72 -0.65 5.84
N SER A 60 -18.81 0.31 6.76
CA SER A 60 -18.22 1.63 6.52
C SER A 60 -16.69 1.51 6.34
N ASP A 61 -16.14 2.32 5.46
CA ASP A 61 -14.69 2.51 5.23
C ASP A 61 -13.98 3.19 6.42
N SER A 62 -14.67 4.08 7.14
CA SER A 62 -14.10 4.93 8.18
C SER A 62 -13.66 4.17 9.44
N ASP A 63 -14.42 3.14 9.84
CA ASP A 63 -14.19 2.45 11.11
C ASP A 63 -14.40 0.93 11.09
N PHE A 64 -14.87 0.38 9.96
CA PHE A 64 -15.26 -1.03 9.80
C PHE A 64 -16.24 -1.55 10.87
N SER A 65 -16.87 -0.67 11.64
CA SER A 65 -17.67 -0.99 12.82
C SER A 65 -19.15 -1.13 12.47
N ASP A 66 -19.59 -0.33 11.50
CA ASP A 66 -20.95 -0.37 10.96
C ASP A 66 -21.05 -1.35 9.79
N ILE A 67 -21.71 -2.49 10.02
CA ILE A 67 -22.06 -3.45 8.96
C ILE A 67 -23.26 -2.90 8.19
N ILE A 68 -23.02 -2.47 6.95
CA ILE A 68 -24.04 -1.97 6.02
C ILE A 68 -24.79 -3.15 5.39
N TYR A 69 -24.05 -4.15 4.91
CA TYR A 69 -24.60 -5.41 4.40
C TYR A 69 -23.87 -6.61 5.00
N GLY A 70 -24.59 -7.48 5.70
CA GLY A 70 -24.01 -8.66 6.34
C GLY A 70 -24.15 -9.93 5.50
N ASP A 71 -23.11 -10.78 5.51
CA ASP A 71 -23.10 -12.14 4.93
C ASP A 71 -23.61 -12.21 3.47
N ILE A 72 -23.13 -11.28 2.65
CA ILE A 72 -23.68 -11.00 1.31
C ILE A 72 -23.47 -12.16 0.32
N LEU A 73 -22.54 -13.07 0.61
CA LEU A 73 -22.15 -14.17 -0.30
C LEU A 73 -22.90 -15.47 -0.12
N GLN A 74 -23.59 -15.65 1.01
CA GLN A 74 -24.50 -16.79 1.17
C GLN A 74 -25.85 -16.56 0.46
N ALA A 75 -26.18 -15.32 0.09
CA ALA A 75 -27.52 -14.95 -0.38
C ALA A 75 -27.74 -15.06 -1.91
N SER A 76 -26.74 -14.75 -2.75
CA SER A 76 -26.96 -14.67 -4.21
C SER A 76 -25.73 -14.77 -5.11
N ALA A 77 -24.50 -14.79 -4.58
CA ALA A 77 -23.25 -14.57 -5.34
C ALA A 77 -23.26 -13.27 -6.19
N VAL A 78 -24.17 -12.35 -5.88
CA VAL A 78 -24.30 -11.02 -6.48
C VAL A 78 -24.22 -10.01 -5.35
N TYR A 79 -23.31 -9.05 -5.48
CA TYR A 79 -23.06 -8.06 -4.45
C TYR A 79 -23.90 -6.80 -4.68
N PRO A 80 -24.31 -6.10 -3.61
CA PRO A 80 -24.93 -4.79 -3.75
C PRO A 80 -23.92 -3.80 -4.33
N GLU A 81 -24.44 -2.77 -5.01
CA GLU A 81 -23.65 -1.60 -5.40
C GLU A 81 -23.09 -0.94 -4.12
N MET A 82 -21.80 -0.66 -4.13
CA MET A 82 -21.09 0.01 -3.05
C MET A 82 -20.74 1.42 -3.54
N ASP A 83 -20.65 2.37 -2.60
CA ASP A 83 -20.15 3.72 -2.85
C ASP A 83 -18.81 3.94 -2.13
N ASP A 84 -18.27 5.14 -2.25
CA ASP A 84 -17.00 5.58 -1.67
C ASP A 84 -16.94 5.58 -0.15
N THR A 85 -18.08 5.42 0.54
CA THR A 85 -18.15 5.31 2.01
C THR A 85 -18.17 3.86 2.50
N MET A 86 -18.11 2.89 1.58
CA MET A 86 -18.24 1.46 1.89
C MET A 86 -16.94 0.71 1.69
N SER A 87 -16.67 -0.30 2.51
CA SER A 87 -15.56 -1.23 2.35
C SER A 87 -16.05 -2.66 2.60
N PHE A 88 -15.19 -3.67 2.41
CA PHE A 88 -15.53 -5.05 2.76
C PHE A 88 -14.68 -5.57 3.92
N GLU A 89 -15.30 -6.41 4.75
CA GLU A 89 -14.64 -7.17 5.80
C GLU A 89 -14.98 -8.65 5.65
N SER A 90 -13.97 -9.49 5.47
CA SER A 90 -14.13 -10.94 5.50
C SER A 90 -13.69 -11.51 6.84
N ILE A 91 -14.65 -11.99 7.61
CA ILE A 91 -14.45 -12.57 8.95
C ILE A 91 -14.10 -14.05 8.80
N ILE A 92 -12.88 -14.43 9.22
CA ILE A 92 -12.34 -15.78 9.09
C ILE A 92 -12.45 -16.51 10.42
N SER A 93 -13.17 -17.63 10.42
CA SER A 93 -13.31 -18.51 11.59
C SER A 93 -12.41 -19.73 11.49
N THR A 94 -11.74 -20.11 12.58
CA THR A 94 -10.93 -21.34 12.65
C THR A 94 -11.21 -22.06 13.96
N GLY A 95 -11.67 -23.32 13.84
CA GLY A 95 -12.14 -24.09 15.00
C GLY A 95 -13.40 -23.51 15.65
N GLY A 96 -14.21 -22.76 14.90
CA GLY A 96 -15.45 -22.14 15.39
C GLY A 96 -15.29 -20.79 16.09
N GLU A 97 -14.08 -20.25 16.17
CA GLU A 97 -13.83 -18.89 16.69
C GLU A 97 -13.33 -17.99 15.58
N VAL A 98 -13.74 -16.72 15.59
CA VAL A 98 -13.18 -15.70 14.69
C VAL A 98 -11.72 -15.50 15.03
N ARG A 99 -10.81 -15.74 14.09
CA ARG A 99 -9.36 -15.63 14.28
C ARG A 99 -8.72 -14.55 13.42
N GLY A 100 -9.33 -14.23 12.27
CA GLY A 100 -8.83 -13.21 11.36
C GLY A 100 -9.97 -12.36 10.83
N LYS A 101 -9.67 -11.09 10.56
CA LYS A 101 -10.51 -10.21 9.74
C LYS A 101 -9.66 -9.77 8.56
N LEU A 102 -10.19 -9.93 7.35
CA LEU A 102 -9.48 -9.58 6.11
C LEU A 102 -10.14 -8.36 5.48
N HIS A 103 -9.31 -7.39 5.11
CA HIS A 103 -9.73 -6.12 4.51
C HIS A 103 -8.91 -5.83 3.24
N GLY A 104 -9.52 -5.08 2.32
CA GLY A 104 -8.83 -4.35 1.24
C GLY A 104 -8.31 -2.98 1.73
N LYS A 105 -7.70 -2.17 0.86
CA LYS A 105 -7.47 -0.73 1.08
C LYS A 105 -8.57 0.04 0.35
N ASP A 106 -9.59 0.51 1.07
CA ASP A 106 -10.69 1.46 0.73
C ASP A 106 -11.26 1.53 -0.71
N TRP A 107 -12.53 1.89 -0.83
CA TRP A 107 -13.26 1.80 -2.09
C TRP A 107 -12.64 2.63 -3.24
N PRO A 108 -12.76 2.20 -4.51
CA PRO A 108 -13.27 0.91 -4.99
C PRO A 108 -12.14 -0.10 -5.24
N VAL A 109 -11.70 -0.84 -4.21
CA VAL A 109 -10.75 -1.95 -4.42
C VAL A 109 -11.38 -3.35 -4.47
N GLY A 110 -12.26 -3.54 -5.45
CA GLY A 110 -12.55 -4.85 -6.00
C GLY A 110 -13.54 -5.74 -5.26
N GLU A 111 -13.72 -6.94 -5.81
CA GLU A 111 -14.85 -7.81 -5.51
C GLU A 111 -14.90 -8.28 -4.06
N PRO A 112 -16.11 -8.40 -3.45
CA PRO A 112 -16.19 -8.73 -2.02
C PRO A 112 -15.78 -10.17 -1.75
N ALA A 113 -14.68 -10.29 -1.03
CA ALA A 113 -14.06 -11.44 -0.36
C ALA A 113 -12.59 -11.06 -0.12
N GLY A 114 -11.98 -10.27 -1.02
CA GLY A 114 -10.67 -9.67 -0.76
C GLY A 114 -9.47 -10.56 -1.07
N ILE A 115 -9.67 -11.77 -1.59
CA ILE A 115 -8.61 -12.62 -2.16
C ILE A 115 -9.03 -13.14 -3.54
N LYS A 116 -8.16 -12.95 -4.52
CA LYS A 116 -8.22 -13.57 -5.85
C LYS A 116 -6.94 -14.34 -6.18
N VAL A 117 -7.06 -15.18 -7.20
CA VAL A 117 -5.96 -15.97 -7.75
C VAL A 117 -5.81 -15.67 -9.23
N ILE A 118 -4.60 -15.32 -9.62
CA ILE A 118 -4.21 -15.10 -11.00
C ILE A 118 -3.28 -16.23 -11.43
N ASN A 119 -3.56 -16.80 -12.59
CA ASN A 119 -2.80 -17.87 -13.21
C ASN A 119 -2.18 -17.38 -14.53
N ASP A 120 -1.05 -17.96 -14.89
CA ASP A 120 -0.46 -17.84 -16.23
C ASP A 120 -0.14 -16.39 -16.69
N ASP A 121 0.18 -15.50 -15.74
CA ASP A 121 0.67 -14.14 -16.00
C ASP A 121 2.11 -14.12 -16.52
N THR A 122 2.22 -14.06 -17.84
CA THR A 122 3.50 -14.02 -18.56
C THR A 122 4.27 -12.70 -18.42
N GLY A 123 3.68 -11.66 -17.83
CA GLY A 123 4.33 -10.36 -17.62
C GLY A 123 5.30 -10.32 -16.44
N THR A 124 5.31 -11.36 -15.59
CA THR A 124 6.17 -11.46 -14.42
C THR A 124 7.66 -11.51 -14.79
N LYS A 125 8.52 -10.94 -13.94
CA LYS A 125 9.97 -10.76 -14.19
C LYS A 125 10.81 -11.31 -13.03
N HIS A 126 12.14 -11.39 -13.22
CA HIS A 126 13.11 -11.81 -12.18
C HIS A 126 12.88 -13.22 -11.62
N GLY A 127 12.35 -14.15 -12.44
CA GLY A 127 12.05 -15.52 -12.01
C GLY A 127 10.84 -15.64 -11.07
N LYS A 128 10.11 -14.54 -10.83
CA LYS A 128 8.84 -14.56 -10.08
C LYS A 128 7.85 -15.51 -10.75
N PRO A 129 7.08 -16.29 -9.97
CA PRO A 129 6.03 -17.15 -10.53
C PRO A 129 5.01 -16.35 -11.35
N SER A 130 4.55 -16.93 -12.45
CA SER A 130 3.45 -16.38 -13.28
C SER A 130 2.07 -16.53 -12.63
N ASN A 131 1.98 -17.19 -11.47
CA ASN A 131 0.74 -17.32 -10.73
C ASN A 131 0.89 -16.63 -9.38
N CYS A 132 -0.18 -16.03 -8.89
CA CYS A 132 -0.17 -15.34 -7.62
C CYS A 132 -1.51 -15.42 -6.88
N ILE A 133 -1.41 -15.33 -5.55
CA ILE A 133 -2.54 -15.16 -4.64
C ILE A 133 -2.43 -13.74 -4.09
N MET A 134 -3.47 -12.94 -4.28
CA MET A 134 -3.43 -11.50 -4.08
C MET A 134 -4.81 -10.96 -3.71
N THR A 135 -4.89 -9.68 -3.36
CA THR A 135 -6.19 -9.06 -3.10
C THR A 135 -6.99 -8.79 -4.37
N THR A 136 -8.30 -8.54 -4.23
CA THR A 136 -9.25 -8.31 -5.33
C THR A 136 -9.14 -6.94 -6.01
N SER A 137 -8.18 -6.08 -5.65
CA SER A 137 -8.01 -4.71 -6.16
C SER A 137 -7.94 -4.56 -7.68
N TYR A 138 -8.31 -3.36 -8.13
CA TYR A 138 -8.27 -2.85 -9.50
C TYR A 138 -7.27 -1.69 -9.60
N LEU A 139 -6.85 -1.35 -10.82
CA LEU A 139 -5.91 -0.26 -11.08
C LEU A 139 -6.65 1.09 -11.07
N ASP A 140 -6.04 2.07 -10.41
CA ASP A 140 -6.45 3.48 -10.48
C ASP A 140 -6.18 4.09 -11.88
N GLU A 141 -6.62 5.34 -12.07
CA GLU A 141 -6.49 6.06 -13.34
C GLU A 141 -5.05 6.25 -13.83
N TYR A 142 -4.09 6.37 -12.91
CA TYR A 142 -2.68 6.54 -13.22
C TYR A 142 -2.05 5.24 -13.70
N ASN A 143 -2.53 4.11 -13.16
CA ASN A 143 -1.99 2.79 -13.40
C ASN A 143 -2.68 2.04 -14.56
N THR A 144 -3.86 2.47 -15.02
CA THR A 144 -4.50 1.89 -16.22
C THR A 144 -3.75 2.23 -17.52
N GLY A 145 -3.03 3.36 -17.54
CA GLY A 145 -2.42 3.91 -18.74
C GLY A 145 -3.43 4.53 -19.73
N THR A 146 -4.72 4.60 -19.37
CA THR A 146 -5.77 5.29 -20.15
C THR A 146 -6.07 6.69 -19.60
N GLY A 147 -5.65 6.99 -18.37
CA GLY A 147 -6.05 8.21 -17.66
C GLY A 147 -7.51 8.16 -17.20
N GLU A 148 -8.11 6.97 -17.18
CA GLU A 148 -9.43 6.70 -16.62
C GLU A 148 -9.30 5.61 -15.58
N SER A 149 -10.05 5.70 -14.49
CA SER A 149 -10.02 4.68 -13.44
C SER A 149 -10.50 3.31 -13.96
N GLY A 150 -9.77 2.27 -13.56
CA GLY A 150 -10.10 0.88 -13.84
C GLY A 150 -10.98 0.23 -12.76
N TYR A 151 -11.63 1.01 -11.90
CA TYR A 151 -12.51 0.53 -10.84
C TYR A 151 -13.80 -0.11 -11.36
N LEU A 152 -14.52 -0.83 -10.48
CA LEU A 152 -15.73 -1.59 -10.84
C LEU A 152 -16.92 -0.70 -11.25
N ASP A 153 -16.94 0.55 -10.82
CA ASP A 153 -17.95 1.56 -11.13
C ASP A 153 -17.60 2.41 -12.35
N THR A 154 -16.48 2.12 -13.03
CA THR A 154 -16.07 2.87 -14.21
C THR A 154 -17.07 2.70 -15.34
N THR A 155 -17.61 3.82 -15.83
CA THR A 155 -18.49 3.87 -17.03
C THR A 155 -17.68 3.97 -18.33
N ALA A 156 -16.35 3.94 -18.23
CA ALA A 156 -15.43 4.02 -19.35
C ALA A 156 -15.64 2.90 -20.38
N ASP A 157 -15.45 3.23 -21.66
CA ASP A 157 -15.50 2.27 -22.77
C ASP A 157 -14.46 1.12 -22.61
N ALA A 158 -13.41 1.34 -21.81
CA ALA A 158 -12.36 0.36 -21.51
C ALA A 158 -12.74 -0.68 -20.45
N GLY A 159 -13.74 -0.40 -19.61
CA GLY A 159 -14.16 -1.25 -18.49
C GLY A 159 -13.13 -1.36 -17.36
N PRO A 160 -13.44 -2.14 -16.31
CA PRO A 160 -12.58 -2.30 -15.14
C PRO A 160 -11.27 -3.02 -15.47
N VAL A 161 -10.16 -2.58 -14.85
CA VAL A 161 -8.80 -3.10 -15.08
C VAL A 161 -8.26 -3.77 -13.82
N PRO A 162 -8.33 -5.11 -13.70
CA PRO A 162 -7.94 -5.79 -12.48
C PRO A 162 -6.42 -5.78 -12.29
N THR A 163 -5.99 -5.67 -11.03
CA THR A 163 -4.59 -5.89 -10.69
C THR A 163 -4.21 -7.36 -10.92
N ILE A 164 -3.06 -7.61 -11.55
CA ILE A 164 -2.49 -8.93 -11.85
C ILE A 164 -1.09 -9.10 -11.21
N CYS A 165 -0.46 -10.25 -11.38
CA CYS A 165 0.83 -10.54 -10.74
C CYS A 165 1.93 -9.56 -11.18
N SER A 166 1.93 -9.17 -12.44
CA SER A 166 2.88 -8.25 -13.07
C SER A 166 2.46 -6.77 -13.01
N SER A 167 1.34 -6.43 -12.37
CA SER A 167 0.96 -5.02 -12.16
C SER A 167 2.05 -4.28 -11.39
N GLY A 168 2.05 -2.95 -11.51
CA GLY A 168 3.09 -2.06 -10.98
C GLY A 168 3.28 -2.09 -9.46
N PHE A 169 4.12 -1.17 -9.00
CA PHE A 169 4.29 -0.85 -7.59
C PHE A 169 3.07 -0.04 -7.10
N GLN A 170 2.76 -0.07 -5.79
CA GLN A 170 1.55 0.53 -5.17
C GLN A 170 0.17 0.15 -5.72
N THR A 171 0.03 -0.83 -6.62
CA THR A 171 -1.29 -1.28 -7.13
C THR A 171 -2.08 -2.15 -6.14
N HIS A 172 -1.90 -1.94 -4.84
CA HIS A 172 -2.60 -2.59 -3.74
C HIS A 172 -2.61 -4.14 -3.71
N LYS A 173 -1.69 -4.84 -4.38
CA LYS A 173 -1.69 -6.33 -4.53
C LYS A 173 -1.82 -7.17 -3.25
N ARG A 174 -1.56 -6.61 -2.07
CA ARG A 174 -1.52 -7.38 -0.81
C ARG A 174 -2.86 -7.37 -0.09
N PHE A 175 -3.40 -8.56 0.18
CA PHE A 175 -4.51 -8.67 1.14
C PHE A 175 -4.00 -8.53 2.58
N LYS A 176 -4.76 -7.88 3.45
CA LYS A 176 -4.39 -7.60 4.85
C LYS A 176 -5.21 -8.47 5.80
N ILE A 177 -4.56 -9.14 6.75
CA ILE A 177 -5.25 -9.94 7.78
C ILE A 177 -4.95 -9.38 9.17
N ASN A 178 -5.99 -8.87 9.81
CA ASN A 178 -5.98 -8.45 11.19
C ASN A 178 -6.11 -9.68 12.10
N LEU A 179 -5.02 -10.05 12.77
CA LEU A 179 -5.01 -11.14 13.75
C LEU A 179 -5.81 -10.74 14.99
N GLN A 180 -6.79 -11.54 15.39
CA GLN A 180 -7.74 -11.17 16.45
C GLN A 180 -7.26 -11.58 17.85
N PRO A 181 -7.83 -11.04 18.95
CA PRO A 181 -7.43 -11.40 20.32
C PRO A 181 -7.57 -12.89 20.67
N THR A 182 -8.43 -13.59 19.95
CA THR A 182 -8.59 -15.04 20.04
C THR A 182 -7.35 -15.79 19.52
N THR A 183 -6.51 -15.19 18.67
CA THR A 183 -5.29 -15.85 18.16
C THR A 183 -4.20 -16.00 19.23
N VAL A 184 -4.37 -15.44 20.42
CA VAL A 184 -3.41 -15.56 21.53
C VAL A 184 -4.07 -16.16 22.76
N ASN A 185 -3.30 -16.90 23.55
CA ASN A 185 -3.81 -17.58 24.75
C ASN A 185 -3.44 -16.81 26.02
N LYS A 186 -4.34 -16.84 27.01
CA LYS A 186 -4.11 -16.31 28.36
C LYS A 186 -4.15 -17.45 29.39
N ASP A 187 -3.35 -17.32 30.45
CA ASP A 187 -3.40 -18.23 31.60
C ASP A 187 -4.63 -17.95 32.49
N LEU A 188 -4.78 -18.73 33.56
CA LEU A 188 -5.89 -18.58 34.51
C LEU A 188 -5.88 -17.24 35.27
N LEU A 189 -4.80 -16.47 35.21
CA LEU A 189 -4.66 -15.14 35.81
C LEU A 189 -4.86 -14.02 34.78
N GLY A 190 -5.20 -14.35 33.52
CA GLY A 190 -5.38 -13.39 32.44
C GLY A 190 -4.09 -12.90 31.80
N LYS A 191 -2.94 -13.50 32.12
CA LYS A 191 -1.65 -13.14 31.52
C LYS A 191 -1.45 -13.88 30.20
N TYR A 192 -0.93 -13.18 29.18
CA TYR A 192 -0.57 -13.81 27.91
C TYR A 192 0.47 -14.92 28.10
N ILE A 193 0.24 -16.05 27.41
CA ILE A 193 1.15 -17.19 27.36
C ILE A 193 2.09 -16.98 26.17
N ALA A 194 3.39 -16.89 26.43
CA ALA A 194 4.42 -16.77 25.39
C ALA A 194 4.48 -18.02 24.50
N GLY A 195 4.82 -17.83 23.22
CA GLY A 195 4.91 -18.90 22.22
C GLY A 195 3.81 -18.85 21.17
N TYR A 196 3.66 -19.92 20.40
CA TYR A 196 2.67 -19.97 19.32
C TYR A 196 1.24 -19.94 19.87
N GLY A 197 0.46 -19.01 19.30
CA GLY A 197 -0.96 -18.86 19.58
C GLY A 197 -1.85 -19.83 18.79
N ASN A 198 -3.10 -19.42 18.61
CA ASN A 198 -4.09 -20.14 17.80
C ASN A 198 -4.05 -19.63 16.34
N PRO A 199 -4.12 -20.52 15.34
CA PRO A 199 -3.95 -20.15 13.94
C PRO A 199 -5.18 -19.50 13.31
N VAL A 200 -4.94 -18.76 12.23
CA VAL A 200 -5.91 -18.40 11.20
C VAL A 200 -5.73 -19.36 10.01
N ASP A 201 -6.80 -20.04 9.61
CA ASP A 201 -6.82 -20.96 8.46
C ASP A 201 -7.55 -20.34 7.25
N ILE A 202 -6.83 -20.22 6.14
CA ILE A 202 -7.32 -19.75 4.84
C ILE A 202 -7.33 -20.96 3.91
N VAL A 203 -8.49 -21.32 3.36
CA VAL A 203 -8.64 -22.56 2.59
C VAL A 203 -8.72 -22.26 1.10
N PHE A 204 -7.86 -22.87 0.28
CA PHE A 204 -7.88 -22.73 -1.17
C PHE A 204 -8.41 -23.97 -1.86
N LYS A 205 -9.17 -23.79 -2.94
CA LYS A 205 -9.75 -24.82 -3.80
C LYS A 205 -8.92 -25.02 -5.05
N LEU A 206 -8.56 -26.27 -5.33
CA LEU A 206 -7.91 -26.65 -6.57
C LEU A 206 -8.94 -26.78 -7.70
N ASP A 207 -8.54 -26.43 -8.91
CA ASP A 207 -9.39 -26.48 -10.10
C ASP A 207 -9.85 -27.92 -10.34
N PRO A 208 -11.18 -28.18 -10.40
CA PRO A 208 -11.70 -29.52 -10.65
C PRO A 208 -11.33 -30.05 -12.04
N ASN A 209 -11.04 -29.18 -12.98
CA ASN A 209 -10.61 -29.52 -14.33
C ASN A 209 -9.09 -29.60 -14.46
N ASP A 210 -8.35 -29.40 -13.36
CA ASP A 210 -6.91 -29.59 -13.36
C ASP A 210 -6.59 -31.04 -13.75
N PRO A 211 -5.90 -31.26 -14.87
CA PRO A 211 -5.57 -32.58 -15.41
C PRO A 211 -4.59 -33.41 -14.57
N ASP A 212 -4.22 -32.95 -13.37
CA ASP A 212 -3.52 -33.73 -12.36
C ASP A 212 -2.17 -34.28 -12.85
N ALA A 213 -1.41 -33.42 -13.53
CA ALA A 213 -0.06 -33.72 -13.99
C ALA A 213 0.98 -33.84 -12.85
N GLU A 214 2.22 -34.20 -13.18
CA GLU A 214 3.30 -34.32 -12.18
C GLU A 214 4.02 -32.99 -11.91
N ASN A 215 3.71 -31.92 -12.65
CA ASN A 215 4.41 -30.63 -12.54
C ASN A 215 3.81 -29.75 -11.44
N VAL A 216 4.68 -29.15 -10.63
CA VAL A 216 4.31 -28.20 -9.57
C VAL A 216 3.94 -26.83 -10.15
N VAL A 217 2.77 -26.30 -9.78
CA VAL A 217 2.40 -24.89 -9.96
C VAL A 217 2.94 -24.06 -8.80
N ARG A 218 3.56 -22.93 -9.12
CA ARG A 218 4.12 -21.99 -8.14
C ARG A 218 3.26 -20.75 -8.06
N TYR A 219 2.89 -20.35 -6.86
CA TYR A 219 2.09 -19.16 -6.56
C TYR A 219 2.89 -18.21 -5.67
N GLN A 220 3.17 -17.01 -6.15
CA GLN A 220 3.65 -15.94 -5.26
C GLN A 220 2.49 -15.40 -4.43
N VAL A 221 2.69 -15.24 -3.12
CA VAL A 221 1.64 -14.75 -2.23
C VAL A 221 1.94 -13.30 -1.83
N PHE A 222 0.98 -12.43 -2.11
CA PHE A 222 1.00 -11.03 -1.69
C PHE A 222 0.11 -10.87 -0.45
N SER A 223 0.70 -10.94 0.74
CA SER A 223 -0.04 -10.79 2.00
C SER A 223 0.59 -9.77 2.93
N LYS A 224 -0.24 -9.21 3.82
CA LYS A 224 0.15 -8.49 5.04
C LYS A 224 -0.60 -9.09 6.22
N ILE A 225 0.03 -9.13 7.38
CA ILE A 225 -0.63 -9.48 8.65
C ILE A 225 -0.46 -8.32 9.63
N ASN A 226 -1.50 -8.03 10.40
CA ASN A 226 -1.55 -6.90 11.31
C ASN A 226 -1.82 -7.41 12.74
N ASN A 227 -1.16 -6.80 13.73
CA ASN A 227 -1.29 -7.23 15.12
C ASN A 227 -2.47 -6.54 15.85
N TYR A 228 -3.66 -7.13 15.75
CA TYR A 228 -4.85 -6.78 16.55
C TYR A 228 -5.11 -7.79 17.68
N THR A 229 -4.07 -8.52 18.10
CA THR A 229 -4.21 -9.60 19.08
C THR A 229 -4.38 -9.10 20.51
N GLY A 230 -4.13 -7.81 20.75
CA GLY A 230 -4.03 -7.22 22.09
C GLY A 230 -2.78 -7.65 22.86
N ALA A 231 -1.85 -8.37 22.22
CA ALA A 231 -0.58 -8.80 22.81
C ALA A 231 0.59 -8.37 21.92
N ARG A 232 1.75 -8.11 22.53
CA ARG A 232 3.02 -8.00 21.79
C ARG A 232 3.39 -9.35 21.19
N LEU A 233 3.79 -9.35 19.94
CA LEU A 233 4.25 -10.54 19.22
C LEU A 233 5.76 -10.47 19.02
N ALA A 234 6.45 -11.61 19.09
CA ALA A 234 7.86 -11.74 18.75
C ALA A 234 8.06 -12.45 17.40
N GLY A 235 6.99 -12.57 16.60
CA GLY A 235 7.04 -13.10 15.25
C GLY A 235 5.82 -13.91 14.85
N TYR A 236 6.02 -14.84 13.92
CA TYR A 236 4.94 -15.52 13.22
C TYR A 236 5.39 -16.88 12.65
N LYS A 237 4.41 -17.69 12.23
CA LYS A 237 4.62 -18.89 11.44
C LYS A 237 3.55 -19.01 10.36
N VAL A 238 3.97 -19.24 9.12
CA VAL A 238 3.14 -19.61 7.98
C VAL A 238 3.30 -21.09 7.71
N GLU A 239 2.22 -21.81 7.45
CA GLU A 239 2.24 -23.24 7.13
C GLU A 239 1.33 -23.54 5.94
N VAL A 240 1.65 -24.57 5.17
CA VAL A 240 0.77 -25.14 4.15
C VAL A 240 0.42 -26.58 4.53
N LEU A 241 -0.87 -26.88 4.57
CA LEU A 241 -1.39 -28.16 5.06
C LEU A 241 -2.47 -28.67 4.11
N LYS A 242 -2.58 -29.98 3.97
CA LYS A 242 -3.76 -30.62 3.36
C LYS A 242 -4.69 -31.16 4.44
N TYR A 243 -5.95 -31.39 4.10
CA TYR A 243 -6.83 -32.19 4.96
C TYR A 243 -6.42 -33.67 4.89
N GLY A 244 -5.97 -34.20 6.02
CA GLY A 244 -5.63 -35.60 6.18
C GLY A 244 -6.85 -36.47 6.48
N LEU A 245 -6.59 -37.72 6.88
CA LEU A 245 -7.62 -38.65 7.34
C LEU A 245 -8.42 -38.03 8.50
N LEU A 246 -9.74 -38.20 8.47
CA LEU A 246 -10.69 -37.63 9.45
C LEU A 246 -10.75 -36.08 9.46
N GLY A 247 -10.26 -35.41 8.42
CA GLY A 247 -10.30 -33.95 8.31
C GLY A 247 -9.27 -33.23 9.16
N VAL A 248 -8.24 -33.92 9.66
CA VAL A 248 -7.16 -33.32 10.46
C VAL A 248 -6.08 -32.75 9.52
N PRO A 249 -5.71 -31.47 9.62
CA PRO A 249 -4.64 -30.88 8.82
C PRO A 249 -3.29 -31.61 8.98
N THR A 250 -2.60 -31.89 7.86
CA THR A 250 -1.29 -32.57 7.82
C THR A 250 -0.41 -32.00 6.71
N THR A 251 0.90 -32.14 6.83
CA THR A 251 1.87 -31.77 5.79
C THR A 251 1.86 -32.77 4.62
N ASP A 252 2.24 -32.32 3.42
CA ASP A 252 2.38 -33.18 2.23
C ASP A 252 3.56 -32.70 1.34
N PRO A 253 4.45 -33.60 0.87
CA PRO A 253 5.60 -33.20 0.04
C PRO A 253 5.22 -32.55 -1.31
N ASN A 254 3.99 -32.70 -1.77
CA ASN A 254 3.47 -32.02 -2.96
C ASN A 254 2.92 -30.63 -2.65
N LEU A 255 2.91 -30.21 -1.39
CA LEU A 255 2.45 -28.89 -0.97
C LEU A 255 3.52 -28.26 -0.07
N THR A 256 4.32 -27.36 -0.63
CA THR A 256 5.49 -26.79 0.07
C THR A 256 5.56 -25.27 -0.10
N LEU A 257 6.45 -24.66 0.66
CA LEU A 257 6.78 -23.24 0.64
C LEU A 257 8.17 -23.03 0.07
N SER A 258 8.41 -21.83 -0.49
CA SER A 258 9.74 -21.34 -0.82
C SER A 258 9.89 -19.86 -0.47
N LEU A 259 11.11 -19.48 -0.08
CA LEU A 259 11.55 -18.09 0.10
C LEU A 259 12.20 -17.52 -1.17
N GLY A 260 12.19 -18.26 -2.29
CA GLY A 260 12.78 -17.78 -3.54
C GLY A 260 14.31 -17.76 -3.58
N ILE A 261 14.98 -18.37 -2.59
CA ILE A 261 16.45 -18.38 -2.48
C ILE A 261 17.03 -19.29 -3.56
N GLY A 262 17.88 -18.74 -4.42
CA GLY A 262 18.47 -19.46 -5.56
C GLY A 262 17.49 -19.70 -6.71
N GLU A 263 16.29 -19.10 -6.67
CA GLU A 263 15.22 -19.31 -7.65
C GLU A 263 15.01 -18.13 -8.60
N GLY A 264 15.85 -17.10 -8.51
CA GLY A 264 15.77 -15.88 -9.34
C GLY A 264 16.30 -16.07 -10.77
N ASP A 265 16.28 -14.99 -11.55
CA ASP A 265 16.78 -15.00 -12.92
C ASP A 265 18.33 -14.91 -12.96
N ILE A 266 18.95 -16.04 -13.30
CA ILE A 266 20.41 -16.15 -13.49
C ILE A 266 20.91 -15.16 -14.56
N ALA A 267 20.08 -14.85 -15.57
CA ALA A 267 20.46 -13.93 -16.64
C ALA A 267 20.53 -12.46 -16.16
N SER A 268 19.68 -12.06 -15.21
CA SER A 268 19.74 -10.73 -14.59
C SER A 268 20.80 -10.62 -13.49
N ARG A 269 21.43 -11.75 -13.11
CA ARG A 269 22.30 -11.90 -11.93
C ARG A 269 21.57 -11.75 -10.59
N ASP A 270 20.25 -11.78 -10.60
CA ASP A 270 19.43 -11.89 -9.39
C ASP A 270 19.30 -13.36 -9.02
N TYR A 271 20.11 -13.81 -8.08
CA TYR A 271 20.09 -15.22 -7.66
C TYR A 271 18.86 -15.57 -6.83
N ASN A 272 18.24 -14.60 -6.16
CA ASN A 272 17.06 -14.80 -5.33
C ASN A 272 15.87 -14.02 -5.92
N ILE A 273 14.66 -14.54 -5.75
CA ILE A 273 13.42 -13.85 -6.13
C ILE A 273 13.12 -12.69 -5.17
N PHE A 274 13.38 -12.89 -3.87
CA PHE A 274 13.29 -11.87 -2.84
C PHE A 274 14.59 -11.80 -2.06
N LEU A 275 14.92 -10.61 -1.56
CA LEU A 275 16.02 -10.40 -0.64
C LEU A 275 15.63 -10.83 0.79
N PRO A 276 16.60 -11.14 1.67
CA PRO A 276 16.30 -11.61 3.03
C PRO A 276 15.45 -10.65 3.88
N ASP A 277 15.58 -9.35 3.63
CA ASP A 277 14.85 -8.25 4.26
C ASP A 277 13.47 -7.99 3.63
N GLU A 278 13.11 -8.70 2.56
CA GLU A 278 11.78 -8.62 1.93
C GLU A 278 10.86 -9.76 2.36
N PHE A 279 11.36 -10.81 3.02
CA PHE A 279 10.51 -11.95 3.39
C PHE A 279 9.39 -11.58 4.36
N ALA A 280 9.69 -10.70 5.32
CA ALA A 280 8.79 -10.31 6.40
C ALA A 280 9.10 -8.91 6.93
N ASN A 281 8.69 -7.87 6.21
CA ASN A 281 9.10 -6.49 6.48
C ASN A 281 7.96 -5.57 6.88
N PHE A 282 8.27 -4.56 7.69
CA PHE A 282 7.37 -3.46 7.98
C PHE A 282 7.29 -2.50 6.78
N ALA A 283 6.39 -1.51 6.88
CA ALA A 283 6.18 -0.52 5.82
C ALA A 283 7.48 0.21 5.47
N HIS A 284 7.79 0.28 4.18
CA HIS A 284 9.03 0.89 3.70
C HIS A 284 9.06 2.40 3.90
N GLY A 285 7.92 3.10 3.76
CA GLY A 285 7.84 4.54 4.07
C GLY A 285 8.21 4.86 5.52
N LEU A 286 8.18 3.87 6.42
CA LEU A 286 8.64 4.00 7.80
C LEU A 286 10.09 3.51 7.99
N TRP A 287 10.50 2.42 7.32
CA TRP A 287 11.84 1.85 7.40
C TRP A 287 12.34 1.35 6.03
N GLY A 288 13.30 2.04 5.43
CA GLY A 288 13.89 1.60 4.16
C GLY A 288 14.74 2.66 3.44
N PRO A 289 15.60 2.24 2.50
CA PRO A 289 16.46 3.15 1.74
C PRO A 289 15.71 3.74 0.54
N ILE A 290 16.26 4.79 -0.08
CA ILE A 290 15.74 5.26 -1.38
C ILE A 290 15.82 4.12 -2.40
N GLU A 291 14.71 3.84 -3.08
CA GLU A 291 14.58 2.87 -4.16
C GLU A 291 14.01 3.56 -5.40
N GLU A 292 14.89 3.97 -6.31
CA GLU A 292 14.52 4.70 -7.52
C GLU A 292 13.36 4.04 -8.27
N GLY A 293 12.27 4.79 -8.44
CA GLY A 293 11.05 4.33 -9.12
C GLY A 293 10.04 3.61 -8.22
N HIS A 294 10.33 3.44 -6.92
CA HIS A 294 9.38 2.95 -5.91
C HIS A 294 9.27 3.88 -4.69
N PHE A 295 10.39 4.32 -4.13
CA PHE A 295 10.47 5.19 -2.95
C PHE A 295 11.58 6.22 -3.15
N ASP A 296 11.20 7.48 -3.33
CA ASP A 296 12.15 8.55 -3.62
C ASP A 296 12.78 9.15 -2.35
N GLU A 297 12.29 8.74 -1.18
CA GLU A 297 12.77 9.17 0.14
C GLU A 297 13.18 7.97 1.02
N ILE A 298 13.99 8.26 2.03
CA ILE A 298 14.31 7.27 3.08
C ILE A 298 13.11 7.09 4.01
N GLY A 299 13.01 5.93 4.66
CA GLY A 299 11.98 5.69 5.65
C GLY A 299 12.02 6.70 6.79
N PHE A 300 10.84 7.12 7.27
CA PHE A 300 10.69 8.13 8.31
C PHE A 300 11.50 7.82 9.58
N PHE A 301 11.51 6.56 10.03
CA PHE A 301 12.24 6.15 11.22
C PHE A 301 13.67 5.70 10.91
N ASP A 302 13.94 5.02 9.80
CA ASP A 302 15.27 4.49 9.50
C ASP A 302 15.50 4.29 7.99
N ILE A 303 16.76 4.40 7.58
CA ILE A 303 17.20 4.02 6.23
C ILE A 303 17.29 2.50 6.07
N ASP A 304 17.52 1.77 7.17
CA ASP A 304 17.53 0.31 7.14
C ASP A 304 16.11 -0.24 7.27
N ARG A 305 15.78 -1.27 6.47
CA ARG A 305 14.47 -1.94 6.56
C ARG A 305 14.30 -2.61 7.93
N ALA A 306 13.12 -2.45 8.52
CA ALA A 306 12.70 -3.24 9.67
C ALA A 306 12.02 -4.53 9.19
N TYR A 307 12.53 -5.69 9.61
CA TYR A 307 12.02 -6.99 9.17
C TYR A 307 12.34 -8.11 10.17
N TYR A 308 11.54 -9.18 10.14
CA TYR A 308 11.82 -10.43 10.83
C TYR A 308 12.67 -11.35 9.93
N PRO A 309 13.83 -11.86 10.40
CA PRO A 309 14.61 -12.81 9.63
C PRO A 309 13.90 -14.17 9.57
N SER A 310 13.54 -14.58 8.36
CA SER A 310 12.72 -15.77 8.13
C SER A 310 13.51 -16.97 7.61
N THR A 311 13.08 -18.17 7.98
CA THR A 311 13.64 -19.43 7.48
C THR A 311 12.55 -20.41 7.06
N LEU A 312 12.93 -21.40 6.26
CA LEU A 312 12.09 -22.55 5.93
C LEU A 312 12.28 -23.65 6.97
N GLY A 313 11.17 -24.19 7.45
CA GLY A 313 11.15 -25.39 8.29
C GLY A 313 11.58 -26.64 7.51
N GLU A 314 11.89 -27.70 8.26
CA GLU A 314 12.22 -29.00 7.67
C GLU A 314 11.08 -29.51 6.77
N GLY A 315 11.42 -29.96 5.57
CA GLY A 315 10.45 -30.40 4.56
C GLY A 315 9.71 -29.25 3.86
N ASN A 316 10.07 -27.99 4.13
CA ASN A 316 9.52 -26.80 3.48
C ASN A 316 8.00 -26.61 3.70
N TYR A 317 7.44 -27.11 4.79
CA TYR A 317 6.00 -26.97 5.08
C TYR A 317 5.66 -25.71 5.87
N SER A 318 6.67 -25.04 6.43
CA SER A 318 6.50 -23.85 7.24
C SER A 318 7.57 -22.80 6.97
N ILE A 319 7.20 -21.54 7.16
CA ILE A 319 8.10 -20.39 7.25
C ILE A 319 7.89 -19.77 8.63
N TYR A 320 8.96 -19.46 9.34
CA TYR A 320 8.88 -18.80 10.64
C TYR A 320 10.11 -17.91 10.86
N ASN A 321 9.98 -16.95 11.77
CA ASN A 321 11.12 -16.11 12.15
C ASN A 321 12.11 -16.88 13.02
N THR A 322 13.40 -16.66 12.79
CA THR A 322 14.50 -17.35 13.48
C THR A 322 15.00 -16.62 14.72
N ALA A 323 14.67 -15.33 14.82
CA ALA A 323 15.06 -14.46 15.91
C ALA A 323 13.98 -13.39 16.15
N PRO A 324 13.95 -12.77 17.34
CA PRO A 324 13.26 -11.50 17.59
C PRO A 324 13.75 -10.39 16.65
N LEU A 325 13.06 -9.25 16.62
CA LEU A 325 13.60 -8.06 15.95
C LEU A 325 14.84 -7.61 16.73
N ALA A 326 15.98 -7.53 16.07
CA ALA A 326 17.25 -7.17 16.69
C ALA A 326 17.60 -5.71 16.37
N GLY A 327 17.56 -4.85 17.38
CA GLY A 327 17.96 -3.45 17.25
C GLY A 327 19.47 -3.25 17.38
N ASP A 328 20.01 -2.42 16.49
CA ASP A 328 21.18 -1.55 16.64
C ASP A 328 22.53 -1.90 15.94
N THR A 329 22.97 -0.92 15.15
CA THR A 329 24.30 -0.67 14.55
C THR A 329 24.95 -1.75 13.69
N GLY A 330 24.55 -1.79 12.41
CA GLY A 330 25.33 -2.40 11.33
C GLY A 330 24.72 -3.68 10.78
N SER A 331 23.91 -3.55 9.73
CA SER A 331 23.41 -4.69 8.93
C SER A 331 22.62 -5.74 9.74
N VAL A 332 21.98 -5.34 10.86
CA VAL A 332 21.25 -6.25 11.76
C VAL A 332 19.72 -6.20 11.47
N PRO A 333 18.98 -7.33 11.54
CA PRO A 333 17.55 -7.37 11.23
C PRO A 333 16.68 -6.57 12.21
N GLY A 334 15.99 -5.53 11.74
CA GLY A 334 14.97 -4.82 12.53
C GLY A 334 15.11 -3.29 12.58
N GLY A 335 16.17 -2.71 12.01
CA GLY A 335 16.41 -1.26 12.09
C GLY A 335 16.35 -0.75 13.54
N ASN A 336 15.85 0.47 13.72
CA ASN A 336 15.55 1.02 15.05
C ASN A 336 14.17 0.65 15.63
N TYR A 337 13.36 -0.17 14.95
CA TYR A 337 12.02 -0.57 15.43
C TYR A 337 12.05 -1.09 16.88
N PRO A 338 12.97 -2.00 17.27
CA PRO A 338 13.01 -2.53 18.64
C PRO A 338 13.39 -1.49 19.68
N GLN A 339 14.14 -0.45 19.30
CA GLN A 339 14.52 0.62 20.20
C GLN A 339 13.33 1.56 20.47
N LEU A 340 12.52 1.81 19.43
CA LEU A 340 11.34 2.66 19.52
C LEU A 340 10.18 1.96 20.23
N PHE A 341 9.92 0.72 19.83
CA PHE A 341 8.65 0.05 20.09
C PHE A 341 8.83 -1.27 20.83
N GLY A 342 10.02 -1.87 20.80
CA GLY A 342 10.29 -3.26 21.19
C GLY A 342 9.93 -4.24 20.07
N ASP A 343 9.66 -5.50 20.40
CA ASP A 343 9.12 -6.45 19.42
C ASP A 343 7.71 -6.02 18.95
N TRP A 344 7.20 -6.64 17.89
CA TRP A 344 5.97 -6.26 17.17
C TRP A 344 4.77 -5.92 18.08
N ILE A 345 4.44 -4.63 18.15
CA ILE A 345 3.40 -4.08 19.04
C ILE A 345 2.00 -4.35 18.50
N HIS A 346 0.97 -4.24 19.37
CA HIS A 346 -0.43 -4.37 18.96
C HIS A 346 -1.11 -3.00 18.79
N SER A 347 -2.27 -2.98 18.14
CA SER A 347 -2.97 -1.76 17.73
C SER A 347 -3.30 -0.74 18.83
N GLU A 348 -3.55 -1.19 20.06
CA GLU A 348 -3.76 -0.26 21.18
C GLU A 348 -2.48 0.46 21.60
N TRP A 349 -1.32 -0.02 21.18
CA TRP A 349 -0.01 0.58 21.42
C TRP A 349 0.57 1.28 20.20
N ALA A 350 -0.14 1.39 19.08
CA ALA A 350 0.35 2.17 17.95
C ALA A 350 0.60 3.62 18.38
N PRO A 351 1.76 4.23 18.03
CA PRO A 351 2.05 5.61 18.33
C PRO A 351 1.16 6.53 17.49
N TYR A 352 1.00 7.77 17.96
CA TYR A 352 0.37 8.81 17.17
C TYR A 352 1.39 9.47 16.23
N GLY A 353 0.93 9.91 15.08
CA GLY A 353 1.65 10.68 14.08
C GLY A 353 0.90 11.96 13.74
N ILE A 354 1.64 12.96 13.25
CA ILE A 354 1.10 14.11 12.53
C ILE A 354 1.32 13.83 11.05
N PHE A 355 0.24 13.82 10.29
CA PHE A 355 0.22 13.53 8.86
C PHE A 355 -0.10 14.78 8.06
N TYR A 356 0.53 14.95 6.91
CA TYR A 356 0.27 16.03 5.95
C TYR A 356 -0.28 15.45 4.65
N ASP A 357 -1.45 15.93 4.26
CA ASP A 357 -2.10 15.64 2.98
C ASP A 357 -1.66 16.68 1.96
N ASP A 358 -0.74 16.32 1.06
CA ASP A 358 -0.05 17.26 0.18
C ASP A 358 -0.88 17.68 -1.04
N ASP A 359 -1.85 16.86 -1.44
CA ASP A 359 -2.72 17.10 -2.59
C ASP A 359 -4.20 17.31 -2.23
N ASN A 360 -4.55 17.23 -0.94
CA ASN A 360 -5.91 17.35 -0.44
C ASN A 360 -6.86 16.29 -1.03
N ASP A 361 -6.31 15.13 -1.39
CA ASP A 361 -7.04 13.99 -1.91
C ASP A 361 -7.08 12.88 -0.84
N PRO A 362 -8.25 12.58 -0.25
CA PRO A 362 -8.36 11.53 0.76
C PRO A 362 -8.03 10.12 0.25
N SER A 363 -7.89 9.94 -1.07
CA SER A 363 -7.50 8.65 -1.68
C SER A 363 -5.98 8.42 -1.72
N THR A 364 -5.17 9.47 -1.52
CA THR A 364 -3.71 9.37 -1.47
C THR A 364 -3.22 9.15 -0.03
N ASP A 365 -1.98 8.66 0.11
CA ASP A 365 -1.41 8.37 1.42
C ASP A 365 -0.72 9.64 1.94
N ALA A 366 -1.18 10.16 3.09
CA ALA A 366 -0.59 11.35 3.72
C ALA A 366 0.82 11.08 4.27
N ASP A 367 1.68 12.11 4.19
CA ASP A 367 3.07 12.06 4.65
C ASP A 367 3.17 12.16 6.17
N LEU A 368 3.99 11.30 6.78
CA LEU A 368 4.26 11.35 8.21
C LEU A 368 5.28 12.44 8.53
N MET A 369 4.86 13.49 9.23
CA MET A 369 5.68 14.67 9.54
C MET A 369 6.36 14.58 10.91
N ALA A 370 5.66 14.01 11.89
CA ALA A 370 6.16 13.82 13.24
C ALA A 370 5.50 12.61 13.91
N PHE A 371 6.15 12.04 14.93
CA PHE A 371 5.58 10.99 15.76
C PHE A 371 5.62 11.38 17.24
N TRP A 372 4.64 10.91 17.99
CA TRP A 372 4.58 11.04 19.44
C TRP A 372 5.35 9.89 20.09
N GLY A 373 6.46 10.19 20.74
CA GLY A 373 7.29 9.16 21.34
C GLY A 373 8.64 9.64 21.84
N VAL A 374 9.61 8.73 21.88
CA VAL A 374 10.99 9.01 22.29
C VAL A 374 11.92 8.58 21.15
N PRO A 375 12.85 9.43 20.70
CA PRO A 375 13.82 9.08 19.67
C PRO A 375 14.66 7.85 20.06
N PRO A 376 15.06 7.03 19.09
CA PRO A 376 15.72 5.76 19.34
C PRO A 376 17.05 5.96 20.08
N GLY A 377 17.29 5.15 21.12
CA GLY A 377 18.55 5.18 21.88
C GLY A 377 18.75 6.42 22.77
N THR A 378 17.72 7.24 22.97
CA THR A 378 17.80 8.45 23.80
C THR A 378 17.10 8.29 25.16
N ASN A 379 17.35 9.23 26.08
CA ASN A 379 16.61 9.38 27.34
C ASN A 379 15.77 10.68 27.33
N LEU A 380 15.39 11.14 26.14
CA LEU A 380 14.55 12.32 25.99
C LEU A 380 13.12 12.04 26.51
N PRO A 381 12.38 13.07 26.94
CA PRO A 381 10.97 12.90 27.30
C PRO A 381 10.14 12.49 26.08
N VAL A 382 8.98 11.89 26.35
CA VAL A 382 7.94 11.67 25.32
C VAL A 382 7.47 13.04 24.82
N ASP A 383 7.57 13.27 23.52
CA ASP A 383 7.17 14.51 22.85
C ASP A 383 6.89 14.25 21.35
N TRP A 384 6.54 15.30 20.61
CA TRP A 384 6.53 15.30 19.16
C TRP A 384 7.95 15.41 18.60
N TYR A 385 8.38 14.41 17.83
CA TYR A 385 9.67 14.40 17.16
C TYR A 385 9.51 14.19 15.65
N LYS A 386 10.32 14.90 14.88
CA LYS A 386 10.47 14.68 13.43
C LYS A 386 11.23 13.38 13.15
N GLY A 387 11.28 12.97 11.89
CA GLY A 387 11.91 11.72 11.45
C GLY A 387 13.44 11.72 11.52
N MET A 388 14.04 10.61 11.06
CA MET A 388 15.49 10.43 10.99
C MET A 388 16.16 11.49 10.11
N ALA A 389 15.52 11.89 9.00
CA ALA A 389 16.05 12.91 8.08
C ALA A 389 16.33 14.25 8.79
N ASP A 390 15.50 14.60 9.77
CA ASP A 390 15.63 15.80 10.62
C ASP A 390 16.45 15.55 11.89
N ASN A 391 17.17 14.42 11.94
CA ASN A 391 17.96 13.99 13.10
C ASN A 391 17.14 14.01 14.40
N TRP A 392 15.87 13.58 14.33
CA TRP A 392 14.97 13.48 15.48
C TRP A 392 14.81 14.81 16.23
N ALA A 393 14.80 15.93 15.51
CA ALA A 393 14.56 17.23 16.12
C ALA A 393 13.17 17.24 16.79
N PRO A 394 13.03 17.80 18.01
CA PRO A 394 11.72 18.06 18.58
C PRO A 394 10.98 19.06 17.69
N VAL A 395 9.67 18.88 17.55
CA VAL A 395 8.80 19.87 16.88
C VAL A 395 8.64 21.05 17.84
N ASP A 396 8.89 22.27 17.36
CA ASP A 396 8.71 23.45 18.21
C ASP A 396 7.25 23.94 18.21
N ASP A 397 6.92 24.80 19.18
CA ASP A 397 5.55 25.30 19.37
C ASP A 397 5.04 26.09 18.14
N VAL A 398 5.94 26.69 17.35
CA VAL A 398 5.58 27.48 16.17
C VAL A 398 5.13 26.55 15.05
N ASP A 399 5.90 25.49 14.78
CA ASP A 399 5.55 24.45 13.81
C ASP A 399 4.24 23.75 14.23
N LEU A 400 4.10 23.37 15.51
CA LEU A 400 2.88 22.74 16.02
C LEU A 400 1.65 23.64 15.86
N GLN A 401 1.79 24.94 16.09
CA GLN A 401 0.68 25.89 15.91
C GLN A 401 0.31 26.04 14.43
N GLN A 402 1.30 26.07 13.52
CA GLN A 402 1.04 26.13 12.08
C GLN A 402 0.32 24.87 11.58
N TRP A 403 0.77 23.69 12.02
CA TRP A 403 0.12 22.43 11.67
C TRP A 403 -1.28 22.32 12.28
N ALA A 404 -1.51 22.85 13.48
CA ALA A 404 -2.85 22.90 14.07
C ALA A 404 -3.85 23.74 13.26
N LEU A 405 -3.37 24.82 12.65
CA LEU A 405 -4.18 25.74 11.85
C LEU A 405 -4.50 25.20 10.46
N ASN A 406 -3.57 24.45 9.88
CA ASN A 406 -3.70 23.98 8.50
C ASN A 406 -4.57 22.70 8.44
N PRO A 407 -5.73 22.73 7.75
CA PRO A 407 -6.63 21.59 7.70
C PRO A 407 -6.12 20.42 6.86
N LEU A 408 -4.98 20.55 6.16
CA LEU A 408 -4.27 19.44 5.52
C LEU A 408 -3.47 18.59 6.52
N TYR A 409 -3.29 19.07 7.75
CA TYR A 409 -2.64 18.30 8.80
C TYR A 409 -3.66 17.54 9.66
N SER A 410 -3.35 16.29 9.97
CA SER A 410 -4.16 15.46 10.85
C SER A 410 -3.30 14.75 11.91
N VAL A 411 -3.90 14.45 13.05
CA VAL A 411 -3.29 13.62 14.10
C VAL A 411 -4.00 12.27 14.08
N GLY A 412 -3.25 11.20 13.86
CA GLY A 412 -3.78 9.85 13.76
C GLY A 412 -2.82 8.83 14.34
N LYS A 413 -3.23 7.56 14.39
CA LYS A 413 -2.30 6.48 14.74
C LYS A 413 -1.47 6.08 13.52
N ILE A 414 -0.20 5.78 13.74
CA ILE A 414 0.69 5.23 12.72
C ILE A 414 0.43 3.72 12.65
N GLU A 415 -0.70 3.31 12.08
CA GLU A 415 -1.12 1.89 12.04
C GLU A 415 -0.13 1.00 11.28
N ASP A 416 0.68 1.57 10.38
CA ASP A 416 1.70 0.84 9.63
C ASP A 416 2.80 0.20 10.48
N VAL A 417 3.00 0.66 11.73
CA VAL A 417 3.91 -0.01 12.68
C VAL A 417 3.43 -1.41 13.08
N LEU A 418 2.17 -1.73 12.82
CA LEU A 418 1.53 -3.01 13.11
C LEU A 418 1.62 -3.96 11.92
N ASN A 419 2.02 -3.47 10.74
CA ASN A 419 1.79 -4.13 9.47
C ASN A 419 3.05 -4.89 9.04
N LEU A 420 2.99 -6.22 9.09
CA LEU A 420 4.07 -7.08 8.62
C LEU A 420 3.72 -7.62 7.22
N GLY A 421 4.41 -7.12 6.21
CA GLY A 421 4.33 -7.62 4.83
C GLY A 421 5.09 -8.92 4.68
N LEU A 422 4.45 -9.93 4.09
CA LEU A 422 5.07 -11.25 3.87
C LEU A 422 5.23 -11.54 2.39
N ASN A 423 6.40 -12.05 1.99
CA ASN A 423 6.67 -12.53 0.63
C ASN A 423 7.17 -13.98 0.66
N TYR A 424 6.45 -14.85 -0.01
CA TYR A 424 6.80 -16.26 -0.14
C TYR A 424 6.08 -16.88 -1.34
N ILE A 425 6.47 -18.10 -1.68
CA ILE A 425 5.91 -18.87 -2.78
C ILE A 425 5.28 -20.13 -2.19
N ILE A 426 4.07 -20.46 -2.64
CA ILE A 426 3.43 -21.76 -2.41
C ILE A 426 3.63 -22.61 -3.66
N ASN A 427 4.18 -23.80 -3.46
CA ASN A 427 4.35 -24.83 -4.46
C ASN A 427 3.20 -25.83 -4.30
N VAL A 428 2.34 -25.94 -5.29
CA VAL A 428 1.20 -26.86 -5.32
C VAL A 428 1.46 -27.91 -6.40
N GLY A 429 1.56 -29.17 -6.01
CA GLY A 429 1.72 -30.32 -6.90
C GLY A 429 0.39 -30.97 -7.23
N ALA A 430 0.46 -32.25 -7.62
CA ALA A 430 -0.70 -33.01 -8.10
C ALA A 430 -1.89 -32.99 -7.14
N LYS A 431 -3.07 -32.67 -7.68
CA LYS A 431 -4.35 -32.67 -6.99
C LYS A 431 -4.66 -34.03 -6.37
N SER A 432 -4.34 -35.15 -7.04
CA SER A 432 -4.54 -36.50 -6.47
C SER A 432 -3.75 -36.76 -5.19
N ALA A 433 -2.64 -36.05 -4.96
CA ALA A 433 -1.86 -36.16 -3.74
C ALA A 433 -2.39 -35.25 -2.62
N ILE A 434 -2.80 -34.03 -2.98
CA ILE A 434 -3.20 -32.97 -2.04
C ILE A 434 -4.67 -33.10 -1.62
N GLY A 435 -5.56 -33.42 -2.57
CA GLY A 435 -7.01 -33.36 -2.42
C GLY A 435 -7.63 -32.18 -3.18
N ASP A 436 -8.92 -31.91 -2.96
CA ASP A 436 -9.62 -30.79 -3.62
C ASP A 436 -9.28 -29.42 -3.02
N THR A 437 -8.75 -29.39 -1.80
CA THR A 437 -8.42 -28.16 -1.08
C THR A 437 -7.11 -28.28 -0.29
N PHE A 438 -6.52 -27.14 0.03
CA PHE A 438 -5.44 -27.04 1.01
C PHE A 438 -5.63 -25.80 1.89
N ILE A 439 -4.88 -25.74 2.99
CA ILE A 439 -4.92 -24.70 4.00
C ILE A 439 -3.60 -23.93 3.97
N LEU A 440 -3.70 -22.61 3.85
CA LEU A 440 -2.66 -21.67 4.26
C LEU A 440 -2.96 -21.24 5.70
N ARG A 441 -2.06 -21.58 6.62
CA ARG A 441 -2.21 -21.34 8.06
C ARG A 441 -1.23 -20.29 8.54
N ILE A 442 -1.72 -19.31 9.29
CA ILE A 442 -0.90 -18.25 9.90
C ILE A 442 -1.06 -18.33 11.41
N THR A 443 0.05 -18.42 12.15
CA THR A 443 0.06 -18.49 13.62
C THR A 443 0.96 -17.39 14.20
N PRO A 444 0.45 -16.50 15.06
CA PRO A 444 1.31 -15.52 15.75
C PRO A 444 2.20 -16.21 16.80
N TYR A 445 3.36 -15.62 17.05
CA TYR A 445 4.22 -16.00 18.18
C TYR A 445 4.18 -14.88 19.22
N VAL A 446 3.60 -15.16 20.39
CA VAL A 446 3.43 -14.21 21.49
C VAL A 446 4.77 -13.98 22.20
N ASP A 447 5.12 -12.71 22.39
CA ASP A 447 6.32 -12.32 23.14
C ASP A 447 6.14 -12.61 24.64
N SER A 448 7.21 -13.05 25.29
CA SER A 448 7.30 -13.12 26.75
C SER A 448 7.27 -11.75 27.43
N ASN A 449 7.76 -10.71 26.76
CA ASN A 449 7.69 -9.33 27.20
C ASN A 449 6.35 -8.72 26.78
N GLN A 450 5.54 -8.30 27.76
CA GLN A 450 4.26 -7.62 27.52
C GLN A 450 4.24 -6.24 28.18
N THR A 451 5.42 -5.62 28.36
CA THR A 451 5.54 -4.26 28.85
C THR A 451 5.11 -3.28 27.76
N ALA A 452 4.17 -2.39 28.09
CA ALA A 452 3.74 -1.32 27.19
C ALA A 452 4.92 -0.39 26.85
N PRO A 453 5.05 0.06 25.59
CA PRO A 453 5.98 1.11 25.21
C PRO A 453 5.72 2.42 25.96
N ILE A 454 6.71 3.31 26.00
CA ILE A 454 6.58 4.58 26.72
C ILE A 454 5.65 5.59 26.01
N HIS A 455 5.45 5.44 24.71
CA HIS A 455 4.68 6.36 23.85
C HIS A 455 3.17 6.10 23.85
N THR A 456 2.66 5.15 24.65
CA THR A 456 1.23 4.80 24.65
C THR A 456 0.33 5.83 25.32
N THR A 457 0.89 6.97 25.76
CA THR A 457 0.08 8.10 26.22
C THR A 457 -0.53 8.80 25.03
N VAL A 458 -1.80 9.19 25.14
CA VAL A 458 -2.43 10.06 24.14
C VAL A 458 -1.62 11.36 24.09
N PRO A 459 -1.21 11.83 22.89
CA PRO A 459 -0.52 13.12 22.78
C PRO A 459 -1.43 14.23 23.32
N PRO A 460 -0.85 15.34 23.81
CA PRO A 460 -1.65 16.54 24.03
C PRO A 460 -2.33 16.93 22.71
N ALA A 461 -3.52 17.50 22.82
CA ALA A 461 -4.13 18.19 21.68
C ALA A 461 -3.12 19.22 21.15
N LEU A 462 -3.14 19.44 19.84
CA LEU A 462 -2.34 20.50 19.24
C LEU A 462 -2.64 21.85 19.92
N PRO A 463 -1.71 22.82 19.88
CA PRO A 463 -1.78 24.04 20.69
C PRO A 463 -3.13 24.74 20.60
N VAL A 464 -3.60 25.23 21.75
CA VAL A 464 -4.84 26.02 21.84
C VAL A 464 -4.62 27.34 21.10
N PHE A 465 -5.59 27.73 20.27
CA PHE A 465 -5.55 29.00 19.55
C PHE A 465 -5.68 30.19 20.51
N SER A 466 -5.38 31.39 20.02
CA SER A 466 -5.58 32.64 20.75
C SER A 466 -6.97 33.23 20.49
N SER A 467 -7.30 34.28 21.23
CA SER A 467 -8.39 35.20 20.87
C SER A 467 -7.97 36.19 19.78
N GLU A 468 -6.70 36.20 19.39
CA GLU A 468 -6.31 36.75 18.09
C GLU A 468 -6.66 35.67 17.07
N GLY A 469 -7.80 35.83 16.41
CA GLY A 469 -8.26 34.91 15.39
C GLY A 469 -7.25 34.79 14.24
N ASN A 470 -7.32 33.67 13.53
CA ASN A 470 -6.54 33.43 12.33
C ASN A 470 -7.41 32.79 11.25
N ILE A 471 -7.08 33.01 9.98
CA ILE A 471 -7.72 32.37 8.83
C ILE A 471 -6.66 31.81 7.89
N THR A 472 -6.90 30.61 7.36
CA THR A 472 -6.08 29.97 6.33
C THR A 472 -6.96 29.46 5.20
N ILE A 473 -6.42 29.44 3.98
CA ILE A 473 -7.01 28.80 2.81
C ILE A 473 -5.95 27.92 2.16
N VAL A 474 -6.29 26.66 1.88
CA VAL A 474 -5.35 25.66 1.37
C VAL A 474 -5.99 24.85 0.22
N PRO A 475 -5.20 24.29 -0.71
CA PRO A 475 -3.73 24.33 -0.80
C PRO A 475 -3.14 25.73 -1.03
N GLU A 476 -1.94 26.00 -0.51
CA GLU A 476 -1.21 27.27 -0.70
C GLU A 476 0.28 27.01 -1.03
N PRO A 477 0.97 27.90 -1.77
CA PRO A 477 0.50 29.18 -2.31
C PRO A 477 -0.36 29.04 -3.57
N THR A 478 -0.42 27.85 -4.15
CA THR A 478 -1.18 27.56 -5.38
C THR A 478 -2.03 26.30 -5.24
N PHE A 479 -3.03 26.16 -6.10
CA PHE A 479 -3.89 24.98 -6.18
C PHE A 479 -4.29 24.70 -7.64
N THR A 480 -4.57 23.44 -7.97
CA THR A 480 -5.05 23.06 -9.32
C THR A 480 -6.50 23.47 -9.51
N ALA A 481 -6.80 24.22 -10.57
CA ALA A 481 -8.18 24.62 -10.86
C ALA A 481 -9.09 23.38 -11.07
N GLY A 482 -10.24 23.34 -10.39
CA GLY A 482 -11.14 22.18 -10.41
C GLY A 482 -11.06 21.31 -9.17
N THR A 483 -10.14 21.58 -8.24
CA THR A 483 -10.04 20.87 -6.96
C THR A 483 -10.79 21.61 -5.85
N THR A 484 -10.95 20.94 -4.71
CA THR A 484 -11.57 21.49 -3.50
C THR A 484 -10.56 22.30 -2.69
N LEU A 485 -10.94 23.50 -2.29
CA LEU A 485 -10.23 24.31 -1.31
C LEU A 485 -10.77 24.02 0.10
N ARG A 486 -9.91 24.07 1.11
CA ARG A 486 -10.32 24.07 2.52
C ARG A 486 -10.01 25.41 3.15
N VAL A 487 -10.99 25.94 3.88
CA VAL A 487 -10.85 27.18 4.65
C VAL A 487 -10.92 26.81 6.13
N ALA A 488 -9.99 27.33 6.92
CA ALA A 488 -10.01 27.18 8.36
C ALA A 488 -9.95 28.54 9.05
N VAL A 489 -10.71 28.68 10.12
CA VAL A 489 -10.64 29.81 11.05
C VAL A 489 -10.38 29.28 12.43
N ALA A 490 -9.38 29.85 13.10
CA ALA A 490 -9.04 29.49 14.47
C ALA A 490 -9.16 30.70 15.37
N ASP A 491 -10.11 30.68 16.29
CA ASP A 491 -10.41 31.77 17.21
C ASP A 491 -11.11 31.23 18.46
N THR A 492 -10.49 31.43 19.62
CA THR A 492 -11.07 31.01 20.91
C THR A 492 -12.32 31.77 21.30
N ASP A 493 -12.55 32.97 20.78
CA ASP A 493 -13.75 33.74 21.08
C ASP A 493 -15.02 33.14 20.44
N LEU A 494 -14.86 32.30 19.42
CA LEU A 494 -15.95 31.61 18.73
C LEU A 494 -16.42 30.34 19.43
N ASN A 495 -15.60 29.72 20.28
CA ASN A 495 -15.97 28.56 21.07
C ASN A 495 -16.66 29.01 22.37
N THR A 496 -17.97 29.25 22.28
CA THR A 496 -18.80 29.77 23.37
C THR A 496 -19.47 28.68 24.21
N ASP A 497 -19.67 27.47 23.66
CA ASP A 497 -20.19 26.30 24.37
C ASP A 497 -19.24 25.10 24.18
N PRO A 498 -18.32 24.84 25.12
CA PRO A 498 -17.28 23.80 25.00
C PRO A 498 -17.82 22.36 25.05
N THR A 499 -19.14 22.19 24.96
CA THR A 499 -19.83 20.90 24.92
C THR A 499 -20.52 20.63 23.59
N LYS A 500 -20.47 21.57 22.63
CA LYS A 500 -21.07 21.43 21.32
C LYS A 500 -20.17 22.01 20.24
N GLU A 501 -20.19 21.35 19.09
CA GLU A 501 -19.62 21.93 17.88
C GLU A 501 -20.42 23.17 17.47
N GLU A 502 -19.71 24.27 17.28
CA GLU A 502 -20.28 25.52 16.78
C GLU A 502 -20.00 25.69 15.28
N ASN A 503 -20.58 26.71 14.66
CA ASN A 503 -20.33 27.01 13.25
C ASN A 503 -20.25 28.50 13.00
N LEU A 504 -19.57 28.86 11.91
CA LEU A 504 -19.46 30.23 11.42
C LEU A 504 -19.53 30.23 9.89
N THR A 505 -19.79 31.39 9.29
CA THR A 505 -19.76 31.54 7.83
C THR A 505 -18.71 32.56 7.45
N VAL A 506 -17.82 32.20 6.53
CA VAL A 506 -16.83 33.10 5.91
C VAL A 506 -17.22 33.41 4.47
N VAL A 507 -16.68 34.50 3.94
CA VAL A 507 -16.84 34.85 2.53
C VAL A 507 -15.53 34.59 1.80
N VAL A 508 -15.59 33.89 0.67
CA VAL A 508 -14.45 33.63 -0.20
C VAL A 508 -14.71 34.30 -1.55
N LYS A 509 -13.72 35.01 -2.08
CA LYS A 509 -13.85 35.79 -3.32
C LYS A 509 -12.80 35.38 -4.34
N SER A 510 -13.21 35.33 -5.61
CA SER A 510 -12.32 35.12 -6.75
C SER A 510 -11.94 36.47 -7.37
N SER A 511 -10.67 36.63 -7.73
CA SER A 511 -10.20 37.80 -8.49
C SER A 511 -10.80 37.88 -9.90
N LEU A 512 -11.36 36.77 -10.41
CA LEU A 512 -12.10 36.72 -11.67
C LEU A 512 -13.50 37.37 -11.54
N GLY A 513 -13.98 37.55 -10.31
CA GLY A 513 -15.36 37.89 -9.98
C GLY A 513 -16.11 36.66 -9.46
N GLY A 514 -17.05 36.89 -8.56
CA GLY A 514 -17.75 35.83 -7.81
C GLY A 514 -17.38 35.86 -6.33
N GLU A 515 -18.37 35.58 -5.48
CA GLU A 515 -18.18 35.40 -4.04
C GLU A 515 -19.06 34.26 -3.56
N GLU A 516 -18.50 33.42 -2.71
CA GLU A 516 -19.19 32.29 -2.12
C GLU A 516 -19.15 32.37 -0.59
N SER A 517 -20.23 31.93 0.05
CA SER A 517 -20.32 31.83 1.51
C SER A 517 -20.02 30.40 1.93
N VAL A 518 -18.97 30.21 2.72
CA VAL A 518 -18.54 28.88 3.17
C VAL A 518 -18.94 28.69 4.63
N LEU A 519 -19.72 27.65 4.91
CA LEU A 519 -20.03 27.23 6.27
C LEU A 519 -18.83 26.47 6.84
N LEU A 520 -18.26 26.99 7.92
CA LEU A 520 -17.22 26.30 8.68
C LEU A 520 -17.84 25.71 9.94
N ILE A 521 -17.52 24.46 10.23
CA ILE A 521 -17.98 23.73 11.41
C ILE A 521 -16.77 23.52 12.31
N GLU A 522 -16.96 23.70 13.61
CA GLU A 522 -15.94 23.42 14.60
C GLU A 522 -15.53 21.94 14.53
N ARG A 523 -14.22 21.67 14.46
CA ARG A 523 -13.69 20.33 14.25
C ARG A 523 -14.10 19.36 15.36
N ASP A 524 -14.05 19.84 16.59
CA ASP A 524 -14.55 19.18 17.79
C ASP A 524 -15.17 20.24 18.69
N ALA A 525 -16.12 19.83 19.54
CA ALA A 525 -16.92 20.67 20.44
C ALA A 525 -16.18 21.63 21.40
N ASN A 526 -14.85 21.64 21.39
CA ASN A 526 -14.02 22.55 22.18
C ASN A 526 -12.64 22.75 21.53
N SER A 527 -12.59 22.78 20.19
CA SER A 527 -11.33 22.89 19.45
C SER A 527 -10.97 24.34 19.10
N SER A 528 -11.96 25.23 19.04
CA SER A 528 -11.79 26.60 18.55
C SER A 528 -11.24 26.68 17.10
N LEU A 529 -11.33 25.58 16.35
CA LEU A 529 -10.92 25.47 14.95
C LEU A 529 -12.12 25.11 14.10
N PHE A 530 -12.47 25.96 13.16
CA PHE A 530 -13.63 25.82 12.29
C PHE A 530 -13.17 25.58 10.88
N ILE A 531 -13.63 24.50 10.26
CA ILE A 531 -13.18 24.06 8.93
C ILE A 531 -14.38 23.92 8.01
N GLY A 532 -14.22 24.30 6.75
CA GLY A 532 -15.18 24.08 5.69
C GLY A 532 -14.49 23.94 4.33
N SER A 533 -15.24 23.40 3.37
CA SER A 533 -14.74 23.12 2.03
C SER A 533 -15.46 23.98 1.00
N LEU A 534 -14.75 24.32 -0.08
CA LEU A 534 -15.27 25.05 -1.22
C LEU A 534 -14.76 24.41 -2.51
N GLU A 535 -15.66 23.86 -3.31
CA GLU A 535 -15.32 23.33 -4.63
C GLU A 535 -14.96 24.47 -5.59
N THR A 536 -14.06 24.20 -6.53
CA THR A 536 -13.71 25.14 -7.60
C THR A 536 -13.97 24.53 -8.97
N GLU A 537 -14.22 25.37 -9.96
CA GLU A 537 -14.41 24.95 -11.36
C GLU A 537 -13.77 25.93 -12.34
N THR A 538 -13.45 25.45 -13.54
CA THR A 538 -12.85 26.28 -14.60
C THR A 538 -13.85 27.09 -15.41
N VAL A 539 -15.14 26.80 -15.25
CA VAL A 539 -16.24 27.41 -16.03
C VAL A 539 -17.15 28.15 -15.06
N ALA A 540 -17.35 29.45 -15.26
CA ALA A 540 -18.25 30.19 -14.39
C ALA A 540 -19.72 29.79 -14.60
N ILE A 541 -20.33 29.19 -13.58
CA ILE A 541 -21.76 28.91 -13.51
C ILE A 541 -22.34 29.64 -12.29
N ASP A 542 -23.27 30.58 -12.52
CA ASP A 542 -23.85 31.36 -11.42
C ASP A 542 -24.74 30.49 -10.50
N ASN A 543 -24.59 30.64 -9.18
CA ASN A 543 -25.43 30.05 -8.12
C ASN A 543 -25.40 28.50 -8.05
N ASN A 544 -24.29 27.87 -8.39
CA ASN A 544 -24.05 26.44 -8.13
C ASN A 544 -23.34 26.16 -6.79
N GLY A 545 -22.86 27.19 -6.09
CA GLY A 545 -22.10 27.04 -4.85
C GLY A 545 -20.65 26.58 -5.06
N ILE A 546 -20.16 26.66 -6.30
CA ILE A 546 -18.80 26.31 -6.71
C ILE A 546 -18.11 27.58 -7.19
N LEU A 547 -16.88 27.84 -6.74
CA LEU A 547 -16.17 29.06 -7.09
C LEU A 547 -15.46 28.92 -8.45
N ALA A 548 -15.82 29.79 -9.39
CA ALA A 548 -15.18 29.84 -10.70
C ALA A 548 -13.77 30.44 -10.65
N VAL A 549 -12.80 29.70 -11.20
CA VAL A 549 -11.38 30.06 -11.22
C VAL A 549 -10.76 29.77 -12.59
N GLN A 550 -9.71 30.51 -12.92
CA GLN A 550 -8.87 30.33 -14.12
C GLN A 550 -7.41 30.41 -13.72
N ASP A 551 -6.50 29.99 -14.60
CA ASP A 551 -5.06 30.13 -14.37
C ASP A 551 -4.67 31.56 -13.92
N GLY A 552 -3.95 31.66 -12.81
CA GLY A 552 -3.56 32.91 -12.16
C GLY A 552 -4.65 33.61 -11.35
N THR A 553 -5.82 33.01 -11.15
CA THR A 553 -6.89 33.58 -10.31
C THR A 553 -6.50 33.54 -8.85
N VAL A 554 -6.54 34.68 -8.16
CA VAL A 554 -6.34 34.76 -6.72
C VAL A 554 -7.67 34.57 -6.02
N VAL A 555 -7.71 33.61 -5.11
CA VAL A 555 -8.86 33.34 -4.25
C VAL A 555 -8.53 33.84 -2.85
N THR A 556 -9.35 34.77 -2.34
CA THR A 556 -9.16 35.38 -1.01
C THR A 556 -10.32 35.00 -0.09
N ALA A 557 -10.01 34.37 1.05
CA ALA A 557 -10.96 34.14 2.14
C ALA A 557 -10.93 35.31 3.13
N TYR A 558 -12.10 35.71 3.64
CA TYR A 558 -12.27 36.84 4.56
C TYR A 558 -12.93 36.40 5.85
N TYR A 559 -12.34 36.81 6.97
CA TYR A 559 -12.89 36.60 8.30
C TYR A 559 -12.73 37.87 9.14
N THR A 560 -13.81 38.24 9.85
CA THR A 560 -13.83 39.38 10.77
C THR A 560 -13.82 38.86 12.19
N ASP A 561 -12.71 39.04 12.88
CA ASP A 561 -12.60 38.77 14.31
C ASP A 561 -13.14 39.99 15.06
N VAL A 562 -14.29 39.81 15.73
CA VAL A 562 -14.97 40.87 16.47
C VAL A 562 -14.37 41.15 17.86
N ARG A 563 -13.46 40.30 18.33
CA ARG A 563 -12.83 40.38 19.67
C ARG A 563 -11.32 40.11 19.64
N TYR A 564 -10.65 40.54 18.57
CA TYR A 564 -9.22 40.30 18.35
C TYR A 564 -8.33 40.65 19.55
N GLY A 565 -7.69 39.61 20.10
CA GLY A 565 -6.70 39.69 21.16
C GLY A 565 -7.24 40.23 22.48
N ALA A 566 -6.33 40.55 23.41
CA ALA A 566 -6.71 41.02 24.74
C ALA A 566 -7.42 42.39 24.75
N ASP A 567 -7.24 43.18 23.69
CA ASP A 567 -7.80 44.53 23.55
C ASP A 567 -9.25 44.51 23.03
N GLY A 568 -9.71 43.39 22.45
CA GLY A 568 -11.07 43.20 21.97
C GLY A 568 -11.48 44.12 20.83
N VAL A 569 -10.53 44.50 19.98
CA VAL A 569 -10.77 45.42 18.85
C VAL A 569 -11.04 44.61 17.59
N GLU A 570 -12.10 44.93 16.87
CA GLU A 570 -12.43 44.23 15.62
C GLU A 570 -11.27 44.31 14.60
N GLN A 571 -10.91 43.16 14.00
CA GLN A 571 -9.93 43.04 12.94
C GLN A 571 -10.47 42.24 11.75
N ASN A 572 -10.05 42.61 10.55
CA ASN A 572 -10.35 41.85 9.33
C ASN A 572 -9.09 41.10 8.92
N LEU A 573 -9.23 39.79 8.78
CA LEU A 573 -8.18 38.84 8.45
C LEU A 573 -8.48 38.23 7.07
N THR A 574 -7.42 37.93 6.34
CA THR A 574 -7.50 37.37 4.99
C THR A 574 -6.46 36.31 4.76
N ALA A 575 -6.81 35.27 4.00
CA ALA A 575 -5.90 34.27 3.47
C ALA A 575 -6.07 34.14 1.96
N GLU A 576 -5.00 33.87 1.22
CA GLU A 576 -5.01 33.87 -0.24
C GLU A 576 -4.30 32.64 -0.81
N THR A 577 -4.84 32.10 -1.91
CA THR A 577 -4.18 31.09 -2.75
C THR A 577 -4.42 31.40 -4.22
N THR A 578 -3.58 30.86 -5.12
CA THR A 578 -3.65 31.16 -6.56
C THR A 578 -3.92 29.90 -7.39
N ALA A 579 -4.92 29.95 -8.26
CA ALA A 579 -5.24 28.85 -9.15
C ALA A 579 -4.15 28.70 -10.22
N GLU A 580 -3.72 27.47 -10.45
CA GLU A 580 -2.86 27.08 -11.57
C GLU A 580 -3.57 26.03 -12.41
N ILE A 581 -3.42 26.13 -13.73
CA ILE A 581 -3.82 25.05 -14.63
C ILE A 581 -2.56 24.26 -14.95
N THR A 582 -2.44 23.06 -14.37
CA THR A 582 -1.45 22.10 -14.84
C THR A 582 -1.70 21.85 -16.32
N PRO A 583 -0.74 22.18 -17.22
CA PRO A 583 -0.88 21.74 -18.59
C PRO A 583 -0.91 20.22 -18.53
N VAL A 584 -1.94 19.61 -19.09
CA VAL A 584 -1.92 18.17 -19.37
C VAL A 584 -0.74 17.97 -20.32
N THR A 585 0.44 17.68 -19.79
CA THR A 585 1.48 17.05 -20.58
C THR A 585 0.85 15.72 -20.98
N PRO A 586 0.56 15.49 -22.28
CA PRO A 586 0.13 14.17 -22.69
C PRO A 586 1.14 13.17 -22.12
N PRO A 587 0.69 12.03 -21.56
CA PRO A 587 1.60 11.04 -21.01
C PRO A 587 2.70 10.85 -22.03
N ALA A 588 3.96 11.06 -21.61
CA ALA A 588 5.09 10.90 -22.48
C ALA A 588 4.89 9.56 -23.17
N ASP A 589 4.74 9.57 -24.51
CA ASP A 589 4.49 8.37 -25.31
C ASP A 589 5.41 7.29 -24.75
N VAL A 590 4.82 6.31 -24.06
CA VAL A 590 5.54 5.10 -23.68
C VAL A 590 5.81 4.45 -25.01
N ILE A 591 6.95 4.77 -25.60
CA ILE A 591 7.44 4.10 -26.78
C ILE A 591 7.68 2.66 -26.33
N ASN A 592 6.66 1.83 -26.51
CA ASN A 592 6.77 0.40 -26.56
C ASN A 592 8.00 0.09 -27.44
N PRO A 593 9.05 -0.58 -26.92
CA PRO A 593 10.15 -0.99 -27.76
C PRO A 593 9.69 -2.22 -28.55
N SER A 594 8.82 -1.99 -29.52
CA SER A 594 8.54 -2.93 -30.59
C SER A 594 8.91 -2.27 -31.91
N SER A 595 9.74 -2.99 -32.67
CA SER A 595 10.31 -2.67 -33.97
C SER A 595 11.59 -1.82 -33.96
N GLY A 596 12.65 -2.44 -34.50
CA GLY A 596 13.96 -1.85 -34.60
C GLY A 596 14.05 -0.72 -35.62
N GLY A 597 14.76 0.33 -35.22
CA GLY A 597 15.23 1.39 -36.09
C GLY A 597 16.22 2.25 -35.32
N GLY A 598 17.52 2.08 -35.59
CA GLY A 598 18.56 2.86 -34.92
C GLY A 598 18.47 4.35 -35.28
N GLY A 599 18.15 5.17 -34.29
CA GLY A 599 18.25 6.63 -34.33
C GLY A 599 18.86 7.12 -33.02
N CYS A 600 19.97 7.85 -33.12
CA CYS A 600 20.61 8.46 -31.96
C CYS A 600 19.90 9.78 -31.63
N THR A 601 19.13 9.84 -30.55
CA THR A 601 18.59 11.07 -29.98
C THR A 601 19.49 11.53 -28.83
N TYR A 602 19.84 12.83 -28.84
CA TYR A 602 20.70 13.48 -27.84
C TYR A 602 19.90 13.76 -26.56
N ASN A 603 20.39 13.26 -25.42
CA ASN A 603 19.86 13.57 -24.10
C ASN A 603 20.64 14.76 -23.49
N PRO A 604 20.02 15.93 -23.28
CA PRO A 604 20.67 17.11 -22.72
C PRO A 604 21.04 16.99 -21.23
N ASP A 605 20.50 16.01 -20.49
CA ASP A 605 20.68 15.89 -19.03
C ASP A 605 21.77 14.88 -18.61
N SER A 606 22.50 14.30 -19.55
CA SER A 606 23.62 13.40 -19.22
C SER A 606 24.82 14.19 -18.67
N LYS A 607 24.98 14.19 -17.34
CA LYS A 607 26.17 14.73 -16.65
C LYS A 607 27.45 13.90 -16.87
N ASN A 608 27.35 12.75 -17.53
CA ASN A 608 28.48 11.90 -17.89
C ASN A 608 28.74 11.95 -19.40
N PHE A 609 29.95 12.34 -19.78
CA PHE A 609 30.39 12.39 -21.18
C PHE A 609 30.60 10.97 -21.69
N ASP A 610 29.90 10.57 -22.76
CA ASP A 610 29.99 9.23 -23.32
C ASP A 610 31.41 8.93 -23.85
N MET A 611 32.15 8.09 -23.13
CA MET A 611 33.48 7.62 -23.53
C MET A 611 33.47 6.89 -24.88
N MET A 612 32.34 6.35 -25.32
CA MET A 612 32.20 5.68 -26.61
C MET A 612 32.43 6.66 -27.77
N PHE A 613 32.05 7.93 -27.61
CA PHE A 613 32.29 8.99 -28.59
C PHE A 613 33.79 9.27 -28.79
N LEU A 614 34.57 9.26 -27.71
CA LEU A 614 36.03 9.40 -27.77
C LEU A 614 36.71 8.19 -28.42
N VAL A 615 36.21 6.98 -28.15
CA VAL A 615 36.70 5.74 -28.79
C VAL A 615 36.43 5.77 -30.31
N MET A 616 35.26 6.26 -30.72
CA MET A 616 34.91 6.36 -32.14
C MET A 616 35.72 7.44 -32.87
N MET A 617 36.01 8.59 -32.24
CA MET A 617 36.95 9.58 -32.77
C MET A 617 38.37 9.01 -32.88
N ALA A 618 38.85 8.28 -31.86
CA ALA A 618 40.18 7.68 -31.88
C ALA A 618 40.32 6.63 -32.99
N LEU A 619 39.30 5.80 -33.22
CA LEU A 619 39.27 4.83 -34.32
C LEU A 619 39.17 5.51 -35.70
N GLY A 620 38.45 6.64 -35.81
CA GLY A 620 38.40 7.46 -37.01
C GLY A 620 39.74 8.11 -37.38
N LEU A 621 40.52 8.55 -36.38
CA LEU A 621 41.86 9.11 -36.57
C LEU A 621 42.92 8.05 -36.94
N LEU A 622 42.70 6.78 -36.59
CA LEU A 622 43.58 5.67 -36.96
C LEU A 622 43.26 5.08 -38.35
N TYR A 623 42.10 5.40 -38.92
CA TYR A 623 41.67 4.92 -40.23
C TYR A 623 42.64 5.28 -41.40
N PRO A 624 43.26 6.48 -41.46
CA PRO A 624 44.23 6.81 -42.50
C PRO A 624 45.56 6.06 -42.37
N PHE A 625 45.96 5.68 -41.15
CA PHE A 625 47.20 4.90 -40.91
C PHE A 625 47.08 3.46 -41.39
N ARG A 626 45.86 2.89 -41.39
CA ARG A 626 45.62 1.52 -41.86
C ARG A 626 45.78 1.34 -43.38
N ARG A 627 45.65 2.41 -44.17
CA ARG A 627 45.88 2.38 -45.63
C ARG A 627 47.36 2.44 -46.04
N ARG A 628 48.30 2.72 -45.12
CA ARG A 628 49.72 2.88 -45.44
C ARG A 628 50.58 1.62 -45.19
N PHE A 629 50.02 0.59 -44.54
CA PHE A 629 50.70 -0.68 -44.24
C PHE A 629 50.15 -1.89 -45.02
N ILE A 630 49.26 -1.66 -45.98
CA ILE A 630 48.82 -2.67 -46.94
C ILE A 630 49.25 -2.19 -48.34
N LYS A 631 50.52 -2.42 -48.64
CA LYS A 631 51.07 -2.54 -50.00
C LYS A 631 51.99 -3.75 -50.03
#